data_AF-A0A2N2ZM03-F1
#
_entry.id   AF-A0A2N2ZM03-F1
#
_cell.length_a   1.000
_cell.length_b   1.000
_cell.length_c   1.000
_cell.angle_alpha   90.00
_cell.angle_beta   90.00
_cell.angle_gamma   90.00
#
_symmetry.space_group_name_H-M   'P 1'
#
loop_
_entity.id
_entity.type
_entity.pdbx_description
1 polymer ?
#
loop_
_entity_poly.entity_id
_entity_poly.type
_entity_poly.pdbx_seq_one_letter_code
_entity_poly.pdbx_strand_id
1 'polypeptide(L)'
;MNKTVSIHLAGTQFYIDETAYQKLSDYLDKIKKKFSDVQERQEIMADIEARIAELFLEKVKNERHVVQMEDIEEVIKIMGKPDDYVGDSEDDFTE
;
A
#
# COMPACT_ATOMS: atom_id res chain seq x y z
N MET A 1 2.29 14.63 -19.86
CA MET A 1 0.85 14.35 -19.68
C MET A 1 0.76 13.30 -18.60
N ASN A 2 0.25 13.67 -17.43
CA ASN A 2 0.14 12.77 -16.29
C ASN A 2 -1.12 11.93 -16.45
N LYS A 3 -0.97 10.62 -16.69
CA LYS A 3 -2.08 9.68 -16.78
C LYS A 3 -2.47 9.28 -15.37
N THR A 4 -3.73 9.49 -15.02
CA THR A 4 -4.32 8.93 -13.81
C THR A 4 -4.99 7.60 -14.14
N VAL A 5 -4.76 6.61 -13.29
CA VAL A 5 -5.38 5.29 -13.33
C VAL A 5 -6.36 5.15 -12.18
N SER A 6 -7.49 4.47 -12.41
CA SER A 6 -8.45 4.17 -11.36
C SER A 6 -8.10 2.85 -10.67
N ILE A 7 -7.96 2.88 -9.36
CA ILE A 7 -7.73 1.69 -8.53
C ILE A 7 -8.87 1.51 -7.53
N HIS A 8 -9.06 0.26 -7.10
CA HIS A 8 -9.96 -0.07 -6.00
C HIS A 8 -9.14 -0.60 -4.84
N LEU A 9 -9.29 0.00 -3.66
CA LEU A 9 -8.65 -0.44 -2.42
C LEU A 9 -9.75 -0.65 -1.38
N ALA A 10 -9.85 -1.87 -0.84
CA ALA A 10 -10.86 -2.26 0.15
C ALA A 10 -12.30 -1.81 -0.21
N GLY A 11 -12.68 -1.89 -1.49
CA GLY A 11 -14.01 -1.52 -1.98
C GLY A 11 -14.22 -0.02 -2.22
N THR A 12 -13.19 0.82 -2.05
CA THR A 12 -13.24 2.26 -2.35
C THR A 12 -12.47 2.57 -3.63
N GLN A 13 -13.03 3.43 -4.49
CA GLN A 13 -12.41 3.84 -5.75
C GLN A 13 -11.54 5.09 -5.55
N PHE A 14 -10.29 5.02 -6.00
CA PHE A 14 -9.34 6.13 -6.01
C PHE A 14 -8.77 6.37 -7.41
N TYR A 15 -8.34 7.59 -7.68
CA TYR A 15 -7.56 7.93 -8.86
C TYR A 15 -6.12 8.15 -8.44
N ILE A 16 -5.17 7.54 -9.13
CA ILE A 16 -3.76 7.63 -8.78
C ILE A 16 -2.94 7.90 -10.04
N ASP A 17 -1.93 8.74 -9.94
CA ASP A 17 -1.01 8.98 -11.06
C ASP A 17 -0.24 7.71 -11.45
N GLU A 18 0.05 7.50 -12.73
CA GLU A 18 0.75 6.31 -13.25
C GLU A 18 2.08 6.03 -12.50
N THR A 19 2.85 7.08 -12.23
CA THR A 19 4.12 7.00 -11.48
C THR A 19 3.89 6.63 -10.01
N ALA A 20 2.84 7.19 -9.39
CA ALA A 20 2.48 6.90 -8.01
C ALA A 20 1.96 5.46 -7.88
N TYR A 21 1.16 5.01 -8.85
CA TYR A 21 0.65 3.64 -8.95
C TYR A 21 1.78 2.63 -9.07
N GLN A 22 2.79 2.89 -9.90
CA GLN A 22 3.96 2.00 -9.99
C GLN A 22 4.65 1.86 -8.63
N LYS A 23 4.81 2.95 -7.88
CA LYS A 23 5.47 2.90 -6.56
C LYS A 23 4.64 2.15 -5.52
N LEU A 24 3.32 2.37 -5.49
CA LEU A 24 2.40 1.63 -4.63
C LEU A 24 2.37 0.14 -4.99
N SER A 25 2.32 -0.18 -6.29
CA SER A 25 2.32 -1.56 -6.77
C SER A 25 3.63 -2.28 -6.43
N ASP A 26 4.78 -1.61 -6.56
CA ASP A 26 6.09 -2.18 -6.16
C ASP A 26 6.14 -2.42 -4.65
N TYR A 27 5.59 -1.50 -3.85
CA TYR A 27 5.47 -1.65 -2.41
C TYR A 27 4.63 -2.87 -2.02
N LEU A 28 3.42 -3.00 -2.58
CA LEU A 28 2.54 -4.14 -2.34
C LEU A 28 3.15 -5.45 -2.83
N ASP A 29 3.81 -5.48 -4.00
CA ASP A 29 4.45 -6.69 -4.53
C ASP A 29 5.60 -7.19 -3.64
N LYS A 30 6.37 -6.27 -3.04
CA LYS A 30 7.43 -6.62 -2.07
C LYS A 30 6.86 -7.29 -0.83
N ILE A 31 5.81 -6.72 -0.25
CA ILE A 31 5.11 -7.31 0.90
C ILE A 31 4.55 -8.68 0.49
N LYS A 32 3.92 -8.75 -0.68
CA LYS A 32 3.32 -9.96 -1.23
C LYS A 32 4.35 -11.08 -1.42
N LYS A 33 5.61 -10.75 -1.72
CA LYS A 33 6.70 -11.73 -1.86
C LYS A 33 7.22 -12.29 -0.55
N LYS A 34 7.04 -11.59 0.58
CA LYS A 34 7.47 -12.06 1.91
C LYS A 34 6.60 -13.21 2.41
N PHE A 35 5.29 -13.16 2.13
CA PHE A 35 4.34 -14.20 2.54
C PHE A 35 4.34 -15.34 1.53
N SER A 36 4.77 -16.53 1.93
CA SER A 36 4.79 -17.70 1.03
C SER A 36 3.41 -18.34 0.88
N ASP A 37 2.61 -18.35 1.96
CA ASP A 37 1.28 -18.92 1.96
C ASP A 37 0.27 -18.03 1.21
N VAL A 38 -0.64 -18.63 0.45
CA VAL A 38 -1.60 -17.89 -0.38
C VAL A 38 -2.75 -17.34 0.45
N GLN A 39 -3.23 -18.08 1.46
CA GLN A 39 -4.33 -17.65 2.31
C GLN A 39 -3.87 -16.50 3.21
N GLU A 40 -2.75 -16.69 3.91
CA GLU A 40 -2.17 -15.67 4.79
C GLU A 40 -1.84 -14.38 4.02
N ARG A 41 -1.25 -14.52 2.83
CA ARG A 41 -0.98 -13.39 1.94
C ARG A 41 -2.25 -12.65 1.55
N GLN A 42 -3.36 -13.34 1.27
CA GLN A 42 -4.62 -12.67 0.92
C GLN A 42 -5.19 -11.90 2.11
N GLU A 43 -5.15 -12.47 3.31
CA GLU A 43 -5.65 -11.81 4.52
C GLU A 43 -4.81 -10.58 4.88
N ILE A 44 -3.48 -10.71 4.87
CA ILE A 44 -2.58 -9.60 5.17
C ILE A 44 -2.66 -8.50 4.10
N MET A 45 -2.74 -8.87 2.82
CA MET A 45 -2.94 -7.88 1.76
C MET A 45 -4.25 -7.12 1.94
N ALA A 46 -5.35 -7.81 2.27
CA ALA A 46 -6.64 -7.16 2.47
C ALA A 46 -6.61 -6.16 3.64
N ASP A 47 -5.94 -6.50 4.75
CA ASP A 47 -5.78 -5.61 5.90
C ASP A 47 -4.92 -4.38 5.54
N ILE A 48 -3.81 -4.59 4.82
CA ILE A 48 -2.93 -3.53 4.34
C ILE A 48 -3.65 -2.62 3.34
N GLU A 49 -4.40 -3.18 2.39
CA GLU A 49 -5.18 -2.42 1.42
C GLU A 49 -6.29 -1.61 2.10
N ALA A 50 -6.95 -2.16 3.11
CA ALA A 50 -7.94 -1.43 3.91
C ALA A 50 -7.30 -0.25 4.63
N ARG A 51 -6.16 -0.47 5.28
CA ARG A 51 -5.46 0.60 6.00
C ARG A 51 -4.92 1.69 5.08
N ILE A 52 -4.40 1.31 3.91
CA ILE A 52 -3.97 2.28 2.88
C ILE A 52 -5.17 3.08 2.36
N ALA A 53 -6.32 2.44 2.14
CA ALA A 53 -7.54 3.13 1.72
C ALA A 53 -8.00 4.16 2.75
N GLU A 54 -7.99 3.81 4.04
CA GLU A 54 -8.31 4.74 5.12
C GLU A 54 -7.36 5.93 5.14
N LEU A 55 -6.04 5.70 5.04
CA LEU A 55 -5.05 6.77 5.00
C LEU A 55 -5.24 7.68 3.79
N PHE A 56 -5.57 7.13 2.62
CA PHE A 56 -5.88 7.96 1.44
C PHE A 56 -7.17 8.75 1.62
N LEU A 57 -8.21 8.23 2.27
CA LEU A 57 -9.40 9.01 2.57
C LEU A 57 -9.11 10.17 3.54
N GLU A 58 -8.22 9.96 4.51
CA GLU A 58 -7.83 11.02 5.44
C GLU A 58 -6.92 12.09 4.81
N LYS A 59 -5.96 11.65 3.98
CA LYS A 59 -4.96 12.52 3.34
C LYS A 59 -5.54 13.24 2.12
N VAL A 60 -6.22 12.52 1.24
CA VAL A 60 -6.73 13.04 -0.03
C VAL A 60 -8.10 13.67 0.19
N LYS A 61 -8.10 14.91 0.68
CA LYS A 61 -9.31 15.71 0.94
C LYS A 61 -9.90 16.39 -0.29
N ASN A 62 -9.29 16.19 -1.45
CA ASN A 62 -9.80 16.77 -2.70
C ASN A 62 -11.04 16.00 -3.17
N GLU A 63 -12.04 16.72 -3.68
CA GLU A 63 -13.32 16.17 -4.17
C GLU A 63 -13.15 15.08 -5.25
N ARG A 64 -11.97 15.00 -5.89
CA ARG A 64 -11.63 14.03 -6.93
C ARG A 64 -10.85 12.81 -6.43
N HIS A 65 -10.49 12.73 -5.14
CA HIS A 65 -9.69 11.64 -4.56
C HIS A 65 -8.48 11.23 -5.43
N VAL A 66 -7.71 12.24 -5.86
CA VAL A 66 -6.50 12.03 -6.67
C VAL A 66 -5.30 11.85 -5.76
N VAL A 67 -4.73 10.65 -5.75
CA VAL A 67 -3.53 10.25 -5.03
C VAL A 67 -2.30 10.62 -5.86
N GLN A 68 -1.43 11.45 -5.27
CA GLN A 68 -0.17 11.86 -5.87
C GLN A 68 0.99 11.08 -5.26
N MET A 69 2.19 11.26 -5.83
CA MET A 69 3.39 10.58 -5.34
C MET A 69 3.70 10.92 -3.87
N GLU A 70 3.43 12.16 -3.47
CA GLU A 70 3.61 12.65 -2.10
C GLU A 70 2.74 11.87 -1.10
N ASP A 71 1.48 11.60 -1.46
CA ASP A 71 0.57 10.81 -0.63
C ASP A 71 1.06 9.37 -0.47
N ILE A 72 1.59 8.77 -1.55
CA ILE A 72 2.19 7.42 -1.49
C ILE A 72 3.36 7.40 -0.53
N GLU A 73 4.26 8.37 -0.59
CA GLU A 73 5.44 8.42 0.27
C GLU A 73 5.07 8.57 1.74
N GLU A 74 4.07 9.40 2.04
CA GLU A 74 3.54 9.55 3.39
C GLU A 74 2.85 8.27 3.89
N VAL A 75 2.05 7.61 3.05
CA VAL A 75 1.42 6.33 3.41
C VAL A 75 2.45 5.26 3.68
N ILE A 76 3.46 5.10 2.82
CA ILE A 76 4.56 4.15 3.03
C ILE A 76 5.33 4.46 4.32
N LYS A 77 5.51 5.74 4.65
CA LYS A 77 6.17 6.15 5.89
C LYS A 77 5.34 5.80 7.13
N ILE A 78 4.01 5.89 7.06
CA ILE A 78 3.10 5.54 8.15
C ILE A 78 2.97 4.02 8.30
N MET A 79 2.81 3.31 7.18
CA MET A 79 2.70 1.84 7.15
C MET A 79 4.02 1.16 7.47
N GLY A 80 5.15 1.83 7.25
CA GLY A 80 6.47 1.23 7.38
C GLY A 80 6.96 0.63 6.06
N LYS A 81 8.24 0.30 6.02
CA LYS A 81 8.86 -0.27 4.82
C LYS A 81 8.32 -1.68 4.58
N PRO A 82 8.21 -2.11 3.31
CA PRO A 82 7.73 -3.45 3.01
C PRO A 82 8.69 -4.55 3.53
N ASP A 83 9.91 -4.16 3.87
CA ASP A 83 10.93 -5.04 4.45
C ASP A 83 10.70 -5.31 5.95
N ASP A 84 9.98 -4.42 6.64
CA ASP A 84 9.62 -4.52 8.07
C ASP A 84 8.53 -5.58 8.32
N TYR A 85 7.76 -5.91 7.28
CA TYR A 85 6.83 -7.03 7.27
C TYR A 85 7.63 -8.34 7.14
N VAL A 86 8.28 -8.74 8.23
CA VAL A 86 8.92 -10.05 8.37
C VAL A 86 7.80 -11.08 8.52
N GLY A 87 7.60 -11.90 7.48
CA GLY A 87 6.76 -13.10 7.60
C GLY A 87 7.35 -14.00 8.66
N ASP A 88 6.51 -14.50 9.56
CA ASP A 88 6.89 -15.30 10.72
C ASP A 88 7.86 -16.43 10.31
N SER A 89 9.14 -16.16 10.52
CA SER A 89 10.28 -17.04 10.39
C SER A 89 11.38 -16.33 11.17
N GLU A 90 11.28 -16.53 12.49
CA GLU A 90 12.31 -16.37 13.52
C GLU A 90 13.57 -15.57 13.12
N ASP A 91 13.69 -14.36 13.69
CA ASP A 91 14.89 -13.79 14.35
C ASP A 91 14.87 -12.25 14.24
N ASP A 92 14.44 -11.58 15.33
CA ASP A 92 15.07 -10.32 15.73
C ASP A 92 15.07 -10.24 17.27
N PHE A 93 15.87 -11.14 17.86
CA PHE A 93 16.57 -10.84 19.11
C PHE A 93 18.02 -10.52 18.74
N THR A 94 18.35 -9.24 18.57
CA THR A 94 19.74 -8.80 18.82
C THR A 94 19.75 -7.43 19.50
N GLU A 95 19.94 -7.52 20.83
CA GLU A 95 20.52 -6.60 21.83
C GLU A 95 20.65 -5.08 21.55
#